data_AF-A0A8I2G209-F1
#
_entry.id   AF-A0A8I2G209-F1
#
_cell.length_a   1.000
_cell.length_b   1.000
_cell.length_c   1.000
_cell.angle_alpha   90.00
_cell.angle_beta   90.00
_cell.angle_gamma   90.00
#
_symmetry.space_group_name_H-M   'P 1'
#
loop_
_entity.id
_entity.type
_entity.pdbx_description
1 polymer ?
#
loop_
_entity_poly.entity_id
_entity_poly.type
_entity_poly.pdbx_seq_one_letter_code
_entity_poly.pdbx_strand_id
1 'polypeptide(L)'
;MGTLEALSEFKDKKLDNFPEIVYSNLYKKVMASFHFEFQLDEGTYLFSPYHTLLIGEDHPELLEFVSNNDAFLDSLKKFLLTSLFVYSALIEENSYYLSNPQSIMIARLIHKREARFEVKFYTHYDDELLTNYKDKIYIGRDFINLKKFERKYLGLKKYFLSLIEQNDKIQDRAKQKLRYFNDYKEPYLDEINYLVREAVSDAMDRIKFFKETKLADIPNANLLEVLDSILYMLNLMIELRDLTQEFDNKLRIREENDFVKYLTKFLKDLIDGIRYMRKLSCMMHLRISKYAICTS
;
A
#
# COMPACT_ATOMS: atom_id res chain seq x y z
N MET A 1 -6.31 15.72 15.36
CA MET A 1 -5.37 14.77 15.97
C MET A 1 -4.30 14.42 14.95
N GLY A 2 -3.10 14.93 15.17
CA GLY A 2 -1.97 14.79 14.25
C GLY A 2 -1.37 13.38 14.24
N THR A 3 -0.44 13.13 13.32
CA THR A 3 0.26 11.83 13.22
C THR A 3 1.05 11.52 14.50
N LEU A 4 1.74 12.52 15.06
CA LEU A 4 2.54 12.36 16.29
C LEU A 4 1.66 12.01 17.49
N GLU A 5 0.56 12.74 17.71
CA GLU A 5 -0.38 12.46 18.80
C GLU A 5 -0.95 11.04 18.74
N ALA A 6 -1.24 10.53 17.55
CA ALA A 6 -1.73 9.17 17.36
C ALA A 6 -0.68 8.09 17.66
N LEU A 7 0.59 8.36 17.34
CA LEU A 7 1.70 7.46 17.67
C LEU A 7 2.04 7.50 19.16
N SER A 8 1.86 8.65 19.82
CA SER A 8 2.08 8.81 21.26
C SER A 8 1.16 7.94 22.14
N GLU A 9 0.02 7.44 21.63
CA GLU A 9 -0.79 6.41 22.33
C GLU A 9 -0.03 5.09 22.54
N PHE A 10 1.01 4.86 21.73
CA PHE A 10 1.84 3.65 21.72
C PHE A 10 3.24 3.90 22.28
N LYS A 11 3.48 5.07 22.89
CA LYS A 11 4.76 5.35 23.55
C LYS A 11 5.09 4.26 24.57
N ASP A 12 6.36 3.90 24.64
CA ASP A 12 6.91 2.87 25.52
C ASP A 12 6.33 1.46 25.32
N LYS A 13 5.51 1.24 24.27
CA LYS A 13 4.91 -0.06 23.96
C LYS A 13 5.61 -0.70 22.78
N LYS A 14 5.92 -1.98 22.91
CA LYS A 14 6.29 -2.81 21.77
C LYS A 14 5.02 -3.32 21.11
N LEU A 15 4.92 -3.23 19.79
CA LEU A 15 3.93 -3.97 19.03
C LEU A 15 4.38 -5.43 18.99
N ASP A 16 3.55 -6.33 19.50
CA ASP A 16 3.78 -7.78 19.54
C ASP A 16 2.57 -8.57 19.01
N ASN A 17 1.49 -7.87 18.65
CA ASN A 17 0.23 -8.42 18.18
C ASN A 17 0.23 -8.75 16.68
N PHE A 18 1.31 -9.31 16.15
CA PHE A 18 1.44 -9.70 14.74
C PHE A 18 2.20 -11.03 14.60
N PRO A 19 1.95 -11.81 13.52
CA PRO A 19 2.58 -13.12 13.36
C PRO A 19 4.08 -13.00 13.13
N GLU A 20 4.84 -13.96 13.66
CA GLU A 20 6.25 -14.10 13.31
C GLU A 20 6.40 -14.66 11.88
N ILE A 21 7.18 -13.96 11.06
CA ILE A 21 7.43 -14.34 9.67
C ILE A 21 8.92 -14.64 9.50
N VAL A 22 9.21 -15.76 8.84
CA VAL A 22 10.55 -16.05 8.34
C VAL A 22 10.78 -15.21 7.09
N TYR A 23 11.48 -14.09 7.26
CA TYR A 23 11.76 -13.17 6.16
C TYR A 23 12.76 -13.75 5.15
N SER A 24 12.45 -13.61 3.87
CA SER A 24 13.43 -13.82 2.80
C SER A 24 14.53 -12.75 2.84
N ASN A 25 15.61 -12.97 2.08
CA ASN A 25 16.71 -12.01 2.01
C ASN A 25 16.26 -10.62 1.52
N LEU A 26 15.27 -10.57 0.62
CA LEU A 26 14.68 -9.31 0.16
C LEU A 26 14.03 -8.54 1.32
N TYR A 27 13.19 -9.21 2.12
CA TYR A 27 12.54 -8.58 3.26
C TYR A 27 13.53 -8.16 4.34
N LYS A 28 14.53 -8.99 4.65
CA LYS A 28 15.60 -8.64 5.60
C LYS A 28 16.34 -7.38 5.16
N LYS A 29 16.62 -7.27 3.86
CA LYS A 29 17.27 -6.10 3.27
C LYS A 29 16.39 -4.86 3.36
N VAL A 30 15.13 -4.96 2.93
CA VAL A 30 14.15 -3.86 3.05
C VAL A 30 14.02 -3.40 4.50
N MET A 31 14.06 -4.32 5.46
CA MET A 31 14.04 -4.01 6.89
C MET A 31 15.30 -3.25 7.34
N ALA A 32 16.46 -3.59 6.81
CA ALA A 32 17.72 -2.91 7.14
C ALA A 32 17.80 -1.49 6.56
N SER A 33 17.16 -1.23 5.42
CA SER A 33 17.15 0.08 4.74
C SER A 33 15.84 0.87 4.93
N PHE A 34 15.06 0.53 5.97
CA PHE A 34 13.74 1.11 6.22
C PHE A 34 13.81 2.48 6.91
N HIS A 35 13.31 3.50 6.23
CA HIS A 35 13.20 4.87 6.69
C HIS A 35 11.76 5.20 7.06
N PHE A 36 11.59 5.97 8.12
CA PHE A 36 10.29 6.53 8.49
C PHE A 36 10.15 7.94 7.96
N GLU A 37 8.99 8.24 7.39
CA GLU A 37 8.64 9.60 6.98
C GLU A 37 7.36 10.03 7.70
N PHE A 38 7.50 11.04 8.57
CA PHE A 38 6.38 11.61 9.31
C PHE A 38 5.93 12.90 8.63
N GLN A 39 4.64 12.98 8.33
CA GLN A 39 4.02 14.21 7.87
C GLN A 39 3.33 14.87 9.06
N LEU A 40 3.86 16.02 9.47
CA LEU A 40 3.25 16.93 10.43
C LEU A 40 2.75 18.19 9.69
N ASP A 41 2.16 19.12 10.43
CA ASP A 41 1.59 20.35 9.88
C ASP A 41 2.70 21.31 9.42
N GLU A 42 3.84 21.30 10.12
CA GLU A 42 5.03 22.12 9.89
C GLU A 42 5.86 21.64 8.70
N GLY A 43 5.78 20.35 8.36
CA GLY A 43 6.59 19.79 7.28
C GLY A 43 6.68 18.28 7.24
N THR A 44 7.62 17.80 6.43
CA THR A 44 7.94 16.38 6.29
C THR A 44 9.27 16.08 6.97
N TYR A 45 9.28 15.04 7.80
CA TYR A 45 10.43 14.63 8.58
C TYR A 45 10.85 13.21 8.19
N LEU A 46 12.06 13.04 7.69
CA LEU A 46 12.61 11.74 7.29
C LEU A 46 13.63 11.27 8.32
N PHE A 47 13.46 10.03 8.77
CA PHE A 47 14.36 9.38 9.72
C PHE A 47 15.04 8.16 9.09
N SER A 48 16.32 8.00 9.40
CA SER A 48 17.14 6.84 9.01
C SER A 48 16.63 5.54 9.66
N PRO A 49 17.15 4.37 9.24
CA PRO A 49 16.83 3.09 9.89
C PRO A 49 17.26 3.01 11.36
N TYR A 50 18.14 3.91 11.79
CA TYR A 50 18.62 4.09 13.15
C TYR A 50 17.96 5.30 13.84
N HIS A 51 16.82 5.75 13.32
CA HIS A 51 15.99 6.81 13.90
C HIS A 51 16.71 8.17 14.03
N THR A 52 17.69 8.43 13.16
CA THR A 52 18.35 9.74 13.04
C THR A 52 17.60 10.63 12.07
N LEU A 53 17.35 11.90 12.42
CA LEU A 53 16.73 12.86 11.49
C LEU A 53 17.66 13.14 10.31
N LEU A 54 17.15 12.97 9.08
CA LEU A 54 17.87 13.21 7.83
C LEU A 54 17.33 14.42 7.07
N ILE A 55 16.02 14.62 7.06
CA ILE A 55 15.33 15.71 6.36
C ILE A 55 14.23 16.25 7.27
N GLY A 56 14.11 17.58 7.32
CA GLY A 56 13.16 18.29 8.18
C GLY A 56 13.91 19.28 9.07
N GLU A 57 13.22 20.33 9.53
CA GLU A 57 13.76 21.23 10.54
C GLU A 57 13.76 20.55 11.91
N ASP A 58 14.49 21.08 12.90
CA ASP A 58 14.45 20.53 14.25
C ASP A 58 13.05 20.68 14.86
N HIS A 59 12.43 19.56 15.22
CA HIS A 59 11.13 19.52 15.89
C HIS A 59 11.29 18.81 17.24
N PRO A 60 11.46 19.55 18.35
CA PRO A 60 11.83 18.99 19.66
C PRO A 60 10.94 17.84 20.12
N GLU A 61 9.62 17.97 20.02
CA GLU A 61 8.69 16.93 20.48
C GLU A 61 8.78 15.64 19.64
N LEU A 62 9.05 15.76 18.34
CA LEU A 62 9.21 14.61 17.45
C LEU A 62 10.55 13.93 17.70
N LEU A 63 11.62 14.72 17.86
CA LEU A 63 12.95 14.22 18.19
C LEU A 63 12.95 13.50 19.56
N GLU A 64 12.28 14.08 20.55
CA GLU A 64 12.10 13.47 21.87
C GLU A 64 11.29 12.18 21.77
N PHE A 65 10.17 12.20 21.04
CA PHE A 65 9.37 10.99 20.80
C PHE A 65 10.21 9.89 20.17
N VAL A 66 10.91 10.19 19.07
CA VAL A 66 11.70 9.21 18.33
C VAL A 66 12.83 8.65 19.21
N SER A 67 13.58 9.51 19.91
CA SER A 67 14.72 9.10 20.74
C SER A 67 14.31 8.25 21.94
N ASN A 68 13.12 8.47 22.49
CA ASN A 68 12.63 7.74 23.66
C ASN A 68 11.87 6.44 23.29
N ASN A 69 11.57 6.21 22.01
CA ASN A 69 10.66 5.14 21.57
C ASN A 69 11.27 4.17 20.55
N ASP A 70 12.59 3.92 20.60
CA ASP A 70 13.29 3.00 19.71
C ASP A 70 12.63 1.61 19.64
N ALA A 71 12.29 1.02 20.79
CA ALA A 71 11.66 -0.30 20.84
C ALA A 71 10.29 -0.33 20.14
N PHE A 72 9.52 0.75 20.26
CA PHE A 72 8.25 0.91 19.54
C PHE A 72 8.52 1.02 18.03
N LEU A 73 9.41 1.92 17.60
CA LEU A 73 9.70 2.15 16.18
C LEU A 73 10.27 0.90 15.48
N ASP A 74 11.13 0.15 16.15
CA ASP A 74 11.62 -1.14 15.66
C ASP A 74 10.50 -2.17 15.52
N SER A 75 9.58 -2.21 16.47
CA SER A 75 8.41 -3.08 16.39
C SER A 75 7.40 -2.63 15.34
N LEU A 76 7.25 -1.33 15.12
CA LEU A 76 6.43 -0.74 14.07
C LEU A 76 6.98 -1.08 12.69
N LYS A 77 8.28 -0.96 12.48
CA LYS A 77 8.97 -1.39 11.26
C LYS A 77 8.67 -2.86 10.94
N LYS A 78 8.78 -3.75 11.94
CA LYS A 78 8.43 -5.18 11.79
C LYS A 78 6.95 -5.39 11.52
N PHE A 79 6.07 -4.68 12.22
CA PHE A 79 4.62 -4.72 12.01
C PHE A 79 4.26 -4.34 10.57
N LEU A 80 4.83 -3.25 10.04
CA LEU A 80 4.61 -2.78 8.67
C LEU A 80 5.07 -3.81 7.63
N LEU A 81 6.26 -4.39 7.79
CA LEU A 81 6.75 -5.40 6.85
C LEU A 81 5.98 -6.70 6.92
N THR A 82 5.59 -7.14 8.11
CA THR A 82 4.69 -8.29 8.30
C THR A 82 3.34 -8.02 7.63
N SER A 83 2.83 -6.80 7.77
CA SER A 83 1.58 -6.36 7.15
C SER A 83 1.66 -6.42 5.63
N LEU A 84 2.74 -5.90 5.03
CA LEU A 84 2.98 -6.00 3.59
C LEU A 84 3.11 -7.45 3.13
N PHE A 85 3.78 -8.30 3.92
CA PHE A 85 3.90 -9.72 3.63
C PHE A 85 2.54 -10.44 3.65
N VAL A 86 1.64 -10.13 4.59
CA VAL A 86 0.36 -10.84 4.72
C VAL A 86 -0.71 -10.27 3.80
N TYR A 87 -0.80 -8.94 3.71
CA TYR A 87 -1.95 -8.22 3.14
C TYR A 87 -1.61 -7.40 1.89
N SER A 88 -0.46 -7.66 1.27
CA SER A 88 -0.02 -7.01 0.04
C SER A 88 0.86 -7.94 -0.81
N ALA A 89 1.20 -7.44 -2.00
CA ALA A 89 2.25 -7.97 -2.88
C ALA A 89 3.31 -6.90 -3.21
N LEU A 90 3.27 -5.74 -2.53
CA LEU A 90 4.05 -4.55 -2.88
C LEU A 90 5.56 -4.82 -2.92
N ILE A 91 6.11 -5.57 -1.97
CA ILE A 91 7.55 -5.86 -1.93
C ILE A 91 7.95 -6.78 -3.08
N GLU A 92 7.15 -7.80 -3.36
CA GLU A 92 7.39 -8.74 -4.45
C GLU A 92 7.29 -8.07 -5.82
N GLU A 93 6.27 -7.23 -6.05
CA GLU A 93 6.09 -6.55 -7.33
C GLU A 93 7.12 -5.46 -7.59
N ASN A 94 7.71 -4.89 -6.53
CA ASN A 94 8.76 -3.89 -6.64
C ASN A 94 10.15 -4.47 -6.35
N SER A 95 10.32 -5.80 -6.40
CA SER A 95 11.59 -6.48 -6.10
C SER A 95 12.72 -6.01 -7.00
N TYR A 96 12.44 -5.62 -8.24
CA TYR A 96 13.44 -5.06 -9.16
C TYR A 96 14.15 -3.85 -8.55
N TYR A 97 13.39 -2.90 -7.98
CA TYR A 97 13.96 -1.75 -7.29
C TYR A 97 14.59 -2.17 -5.97
N LEU A 98 13.83 -2.89 -5.14
CA LEU A 98 14.23 -3.18 -3.75
C LEU A 98 15.41 -4.17 -3.64
N SER A 99 15.73 -4.90 -4.70
CA SER A 99 16.89 -5.79 -4.75
C SER A 99 18.21 -5.07 -5.00
N ASN A 100 18.20 -3.85 -5.57
CA ASN A 100 19.42 -3.05 -5.79
C ASN A 100 20.04 -2.61 -4.44
N PRO A 101 21.32 -2.94 -4.14
CA PRO A 101 21.97 -2.65 -2.86
C PRO A 101 21.86 -1.21 -2.35
N GLN A 102 21.81 -0.23 -3.25
CA GLN A 102 21.71 1.19 -2.91
C GLN A 102 20.25 1.63 -2.66
N SER A 103 19.27 0.77 -2.86
CA SER A 103 17.87 1.13 -2.69
C SER A 103 17.40 1.07 -1.25
N ILE A 104 16.71 2.13 -0.85
CA ILE A 104 16.08 2.27 0.47
C ILE A 104 14.57 2.16 0.38
N MET A 105 13.93 1.80 1.50
CA MET A 105 12.48 1.83 1.65
C MET A 105 12.09 3.03 2.51
N ILE A 106 11.14 3.84 2.07
CA ILE A 106 10.58 4.96 2.84
C ILE A 106 9.11 4.68 3.11
N ALA A 107 8.70 4.67 4.38
CA ALA A 107 7.31 4.54 4.78
C ALA A 107 6.78 5.85 5.33
N ARG A 108 5.91 6.51 4.56
CA ARG A 108 5.20 7.72 4.97
C ARG A 108 3.91 7.38 5.70
N LEU A 109 3.85 7.64 7.00
CA LEU A 109 2.65 7.42 7.80
C LEU A 109 1.71 8.62 7.72
N ILE A 110 0.44 8.36 7.42
CA ILE A 110 -0.62 9.36 7.37
C ILE A 110 -1.75 8.89 8.29
N HIS A 111 -1.91 9.58 9.43
CA HIS A 111 -2.99 9.30 10.35
C HIS A 111 -4.35 9.54 9.67
N LYS A 112 -5.31 8.63 9.90
CA LYS A 112 -6.68 8.75 9.41
C LYS A 112 -7.65 9.01 10.56
N ARG A 113 -7.72 8.07 11.50
CA ARG A 113 -8.59 8.13 12.67
C ARG A 113 -8.19 7.04 13.66
N GLU A 114 -8.23 7.35 14.96
CA GLU A 114 -7.87 6.41 16.03
C GLU A 114 -6.48 5.80 15.75
N ALA A 115 -6.33 4.47 15.85
CA ALA A 115 -5.08 3.77 15.57
C ALA A 115 -4.88 3.43 14.09
N ARG A 116 -5.62 4.05 13.16
CA ARG A 116 -5.62 3.70 11.73
C ARG A 116 -4.78 4.67 10.91
N PHE A 117 -3.91 4.10 10.08
CA PHE A 117 -3.01 4.83 9.22
C PHE A 117 -3.11 4.34 7.77
N GLU A 118 -3.00 5.28 6.83
CA GLU A 118 -2.57 4.98 5.47
C GLU A 118 -1.05 5.14 5.44
N VAL A 119 -0.34 4.13 4.97
CA VAL A 119 1.12 4.17 4.83
C VAL A 119 1.45 4.16 3.35
N LYS A 120 2.14 5.18 2.87
CA LYS A 120 2.62 5.24 1.49
C LYS A 120 4.07 4.83 1.45
N PHE A 121 4.40 3.93 0.54
CA PHE A 121 5.74 3.41 0.40
C PHE A 121 6.42 4.01 -0.83
N TYR A 122 7.68 4.36 -0.66
CA TYR A 122 8.55 4.86 -1.70
C TYR A 122 9.89 4.13 -1.66
N THR A 123 10.58 4.12 -2.80
CA THR A 123 11.98 3.74 -2.89
C THR A 123 12.79 4.93 -3.40
N HIS A 124 14.06 4.99 -2.98
CA HIS A 124 15.06 5.95 -3.46
C HIS A 124 16.43 5.27 -3.50
N TYR A 125 17.40 5.88 -4.16
CA TYR A 125 18.82 5.55 -4.01
C TYR A 125 19.41 6.30 -2.80
N ASP A 126 20.18 5.59 -1.98
CA ASP A 126 20.72 6.09 -0.72
C ASP A 126 21.67 7.29 -0.90
N ASP A 127 22.53 7.22 -1.92
CA ASP A 127 23.52 8.24 -2.28
C ASP A 127 22.91 9.55 -2.80
N GLU A 128 21.70 9.48 -3.36
CA GLU A 128 20.96 10.64 -3.87
C GLU A 128 19.88 11.15 -2.90
N LEU A 129 19.67 10.48 -1.75
CA LEU A 129 18.53 10.75 -0.88
C LEU A 129 18.50 12.20 -0.38
N LEU A 130 19.65 12.74 0.03
CA LEU A 130 19.74 14.08 0.62
C LEU A 130 19.73 15.20 -0.43
N THR A 131 20.15 14.91 -1.67
CA THR A 131 20.24 15.90 -2.75
C THR A 131 18.97 15.93 -3.61
N ASN A 132 18.37 14.77 -3.87
CA ASN A 132 17.26 14.59 -4.80
C ASN A 132 16.01 13.98 -4.16
N TYR A 133 15.80 14.15 -2.84
CA TYR A 133 14.68 13.58 -2.07
C TYR A 133 13.28 13.60 -2.74
N LYS A 134 12.99 14.63 -3.54
CA LYS A 134 11.70 14.79 -4.23
C LYS A 134 11.49 13.77 -5.35
N ASP A 135 12.55 13.13 -5.83
CA ASP A 135 12.55 12.18 -6.95
C ASP A 135 12.26 10.74 -6.50
N LYS A 136 11.89 10.54 -5.24
CA LYS A 136 11.45 9.24 -4.72
C LYS A 136 10.36 8.60 -5.56
N ILE A 137 10.52 7.32 -5.79
CA ILE A 137 9.64 6.52 -6.61
C ILE A 137 8.56 5.94 -5.71
N TYR A 138 7.30 6.32 -5.95
CA TYR A 138 6.16 5.69 -5.28
C TYR A 138 6.06 4.22 -5.71
N ILE A 139 5.94 3.31 -4.75
CA ILE A 139 5.86 1.86 -5.02
C ILE A 139 4.55 1.24 -4.55
N GLY A 140 3.73 1.95 -3.76
CA GLY A 140 2.39 1.51 -3.38
C GLY A 140 1.96 2.08 -2.03
N ARG A 141 0.80 1.63 -1.53
CA ARG A 141 0.31 1.99 -0.20
C ARG A 141 -0.34 0.83 0.52
N ASP A 142 -0.47 0.99 1.83
CA ASP A 142 -1.14 0.03 2.70
C ASP A 142 -2.00 0.71 3.77
N PHE A 143 -2.95 -0.01 4.36
CA PHE A 143 -3.84 0.48 5.41
C PHE A 143 -3.76 -0.38 6.65
N ILE A 144 -3.27 0.21 7.75
CA ILE A 144 -3.00 -0.52 8.99
C ILE A 144 -3.86 -0.03 10.15
N ASN A 145 -3.98 -0.89 11.16
CA ASN A 145 -4.48 -0.53 12.49
C ASN A 145 -3.49 -1.01 13.54
N LEU A 146 -2.84 -0.11 14.26
CA LEU A 146 -1.80 -0.48 15.24
C LEU A 146 -2.37 -1.26 16.44
N LYS A 147 -3.69 -1.17 16.72
CA LYS A 147 -4.34 -1.96 17.78
C LYS A 147 -4.71 -3.37 17.34
N LYS A 148 -4.81 -3.64 16.03
CA LYS A 148 -5.25 -4.94 15.50
C LYS A 148 -4.56 -5.23 14.16
N PHE A 149 -3.66 -6.21 14.15
CA PHE A 149 -2.98 -6.65 12.94
C PHE A 149 -3.95 -7.28 11.94
N GLU A 150 -4.87 -8.14 12.42
CA GLU A 150 -5.82 -8.81 11.53
C GLU A 150 -6.79 -7.85 10.86
N ARG A 151 -6.83 -7.95 9.53
CA ARG A 151 -7.74 -7.16 8.72
C ARG A 151 -9.03 -7.89 8.44
N LYS A 152 -10.13 -7.17 8.66
CA LYS A 152 -11.45 -7.62 8.24
C LYS A 152 -11.45 -7.92 6.75
N TYR A 153 -12.11 -9.01 6.34
CA TYR A 153 -12.26 -9.38 4.93
C TYR A 153 -10.93 -9.44 4.18
N LEU A 154 -9.88 -9.95 4.84
CA LEU A 154 -8.52 -10.05 4.30
C LEU A 154 -7.94 -8.69 3.85
N GLY A 155 -8.46 -7.58 4.34
CA GLY A 155 -8.08 -6.22 3.93
C GLY A 155 -8.73 -5.73 2.63
N LEU A 156 -9.42 -6.60 1.87
CA LEU A 156 -9.99 -6.26 0.55
C LEU A 156 -11.03 -5.15 0.65
N LYS A 157 -11.88 -5.16 1.69
CA LYS A 157 -12.91 -4.13 1.87
C LYS A 157 -12.33 -2.72 1.86
N LYS A 158 -11.26 -2.49 2.63
CA LYS A 158 -10.66 -1.16 2.73
C LYS A 158 -9.91 -0.79 1.45
N TYR A 159 -9.27 -1.76 0.80
CA TYR A 159 -8.63 -1.57 -0.49
C TYR A 159 -9.62 -1.09 -1.56
N PHE A 160 -10.71 -1.82 -1.80
CA PHE A 160 -11.73 -1.46 -2.79
C PHE A 160 -12.36 -0.09 -2.51
N LEU A 161 -12.78 0.17 -1.27
CA LEU A 161 -13.32 1.50 -0.92
C LEU A 161 -12.31 2.63 -1.16
N SER A 162 -11.00 2.36 -1.01
CA SER A 162 -9.97 3.35 -1.31
C SER A 162 -9.84 3.68 -2.80
N LEU A 163 -10.31 2.81 -3.71
CA LEU A 163 -10.25 3.07 -5.16
C LEU A 163 -11.18 4.22 -5.55
N ILE A 164 -12.37 4.32 -4.93
CA ILE A 164 -13.27 5.47 -5.11
C ILE A 164 -12.56 6.76 -4.66
N GLU A 165 -12.00 6.76 -3.44
CA GLU A 165 -11.31 7.93 -2.89
C GLU A 165 -10.11 8.38 -3.76
N GLN A 166 -9.43 7.44 -4.44
CA GLN A 166 -8.35 7.80 -5.37
C GLN A 166 -8.89 8.29 -6.70
N ASN A 167 -9.90 7.62 -7.26
CA ASN A 167 -10.52 8.02 -8.51
C ASN A 167 -11.07 9.44 -8.40
N ASP A 168 -11.81 9.77 -7.35
CA ASP A 168 -12.34 11.13 -7.14
C ASP A 168 -11.21 12.18 -7.19
N LYS A 169 -10.06 11.90 -6.55
CA LYS A 169 -8.87 12.78 -6.61
C LYS A 169 -8.26 12.84 -8.01
N ILE A 170 -8.30 11.77 -8.78
CA ILE A 170 -7.83 11.73 -10.17
C ILE A 170 -8.75 12.58 -11.04
N GLN A 171 -10.06 12.43 -10.90
CA GLN A 171 -11.08 13.21 -11.62
C GLN A 171 -10.91 14.71 -11.35
N ASP A 172 -10.73 15.11 -10.08
CA ASP A 172 -10.54 16.51 -9.72
C ASP A 172 -9.21 17.07 -10.24
N ARG A 173 -8.12 16.29 -10.15
CA ARG A 173 -6.81 16.69 -10.69
C ARG A 173 -6.83 16.77 -12.21
N ALA A 174 -7.58 15.92 -12.88
CA ALA A 174 -7.70 15.91 -14.33
C ALA A 174 -8.27 17.24 -14.82
N LYS A 175 -9.36 17.72 -14.19
CA LYS A 175 -9.99 19.01 -14.48
C LYS A 175 -9.01 20.18 -14.32
N GLN A 176 -8.10 20.09 -13.36
CA GLN A 176 -7.17 21.18 -13.02
C GLN A 176 -5.86 21.16 -13.80
N LYS A 177 -5.43 19.99 -14.30
CA LYS A 177 -4.05 19.77 -14.78
C LYS A 177 -3.92 19.24 -16.20
N LEU A 178 -5.00 18.71 -16.79
CA LEU A 178 -4.96 18.29 -18.20
C LEU A 178 -5.14 19.50 -19.11
N ARG A 179 -4.25 19.63 -20.11
CA ARG A 179 -4.37 20.70 -21.12
C ARG A 179 -5.60 20.49 -22.00
N TYR A 180 -5.86 19.25 -22.38
CA TYR A 180 -6.97 18.86 -23.24
C TYR A 180 -8.01 18.01 -22.49
N PHE A 181 -8.49 18.48 -21.34
CA PHE A 181 -9.41 17.72 -20.49
C PHE A 181 -10.61 17.12 -21.25
N ASN A 182 -11.24 17.89 -22.14
CA ASN A 182 -12.41 17.44 -22.90
C ASN A 182 -12.11 16.26 -23.83
N ASP A 183 -10.90 16.17 -24.39
CA ASP A 183 -10.48 15.06 -25.26
C ASP A 183 -10.42 13.73 -24.51
N TYR A 184 -10.15 13.77 -23.21
CA TYR A 184 -9.96 12.56 -22.39
C TYR A 184 -11.14 12.23 -21.51
N LYS A 185 -12.08 13.17 -21.35
CA LYS A 185 -13.18 13.05 -20.39
C LYS A 185 -14.03 11.81 -20.67
N GLU A 186 -14.70 11.78 -21.81
CA GLU A 186 -15.58 10.67 -22.18
C GLU A 186 -14.82 9.36 -22.42
N PRO A 187 -13.76 9.31 -23.25
CA PRO A 187 -13.14 8.02 -23.61
C PRO A 187 -12.35 7.37 -22.47
N TYR A 188 -11.93 8.12 -21.45
CA TYR A 188 -11.08 7.58 -20.39
C TYR A 188 -11.57 7.91 -18.98
N LEU A 189 -11.79 9.19 -18.65
CA LEU A 189 -12.07 9.57 -17.26
C LEU A 189 -13.44 9.09 -16.79
N ASP A 190 -14.48 9.24 -17.61
CA ASP A 190 -15.83 8.79 -17.31
C ASP A 190 -15.87 7.25 -17.24
N GLU A 191 -15.19 6.57 -18.17
CA GLU A 191 -15.10 5.10 -18.22
C GLU A 191 -14.33 4.53 -17.02
N ILE A 192 -13.17 5.09 -16.67
CA ILE A 192 -12.43 4.71 -15.45
C ILE A 192 -13.31 4.93 -14.21
N ASN A 193 -14.06 6.02 -14.15
CA ASN A 193 -14.98 6.28 -13.03
C ASN A 193 -16.13 5.25 -12.98
N TYR A 194 -16.68 4.86 -14.12
CA TYR A 194 -17.66 3.78 -14.22
C TYR A 194 -17.09 2.46 -13.70
N LEU A 195 -15.95 2.01 -14.25
CA LEU A 195 -15.29 0.75 -13.89
C LEU A 195 -14.89 0.72 -12.41
N VAL A 196 -14.39 1.82 -11.84
CA VAL A 196 -14.09 1.90 -10.39
C VAL A 196 -15.35 1.68 -9.56
N ARG A 197 -16.47 2.31 -9.93
CA ARG A 197 -17.73 2.20 -9.16
C ARG A 197 -18.34 0.81 -9.28
N GLU A 198 -18.33 0.25 -10.49
CA GLU A 198 -18.77 -1.12 -10.74
C GLU A 198 -17.92 -2.12 -9.96
N ALA A 199 -16.58 -2.05 -10.11
CA ALA A 199 -15.67 -2.97 -9.42
C ALA A 199 -15.84 -2.93 -7.90
N VAL A 200 -16.04 -1.74 -7.32
CA VAL A 200 -16.23 -1.59 -5.88
C VAL A 200 -17.61 -2.07 -5.44
N SER A 201 -18.68 -1.75 -6.19
CA SER A 201 -20.03 -2.21 -5.89
C SER A 201 -20.08 -3.74 -5.84
N ASP A 202 -19.62 -4.39 -6.90
CA ASP A 202 -19.60 -5.84 -7.03
C ASP A 202 -18.68 -6.50 -5.99
N ALA A 203 -17.52 -5.90 -5.72
CA ALA A 203 -16.64 -6.39 -4.66
C ALA A 203 -17.32 -6.32 -3.29
N MET A 204 -18.04 -5.24 -2.97
CA MET A 204 -18.76 -5.12 -1.69
C MET A 204 -19.85 -6.18 -1.58
N ASP A 205 -20.57 -6.43 -2.67
CA ASP A 205 -21.61 -7.46 -2.73
C ASP A 205 -21.06 -8.87 -2.56
N ARG A 206 -19.83 -9.14 -2.95
CA ARG A 206 -19.19 -10.44 -2.75
C ARG A 206 -18.55 -10.56 -1.38
N ILE A 207 -17.85 -9.51 -0.93
CA ILE A 207 -17.16 -9.47 0.35
C ILE A 207 -18.11 -9.66 1.54
N LYS A 208 -19.39 -9.27 1.42
CA LYS A 208 -20.40 -9.48 2.48
C LYS A 208 -20.60 -10.96 2.84
N PHE A 209 -20.30 -11.87 1.92
CA PHE A 209 -20.39 -13.32 2.14
C PHE A 209 -19.12 -13.91 2.75
N PHE A 210 -18.02 -13.16 2.80
CA PHE A 210 -16.82 -13.60 3.49
C PHE A 210 -17.02 -13.45 4.99
N LYS A 211 -16.80 -14.51 5.76
CA LYS A 211 -16.71 -14.38 7.21
C LYS A 211 -15.52 -13.47 7.55
N GLU A 212 -15.68 -12.59 8.53
CA GLU A 212 -14.56 -11.81 9.05
C GLU A 212 -13.57 -12.73 9.79
N THR A 213 -12.62 -13.29 9.06
CA THR A 213 -11.73 -14.33 9.57
C THR A 213 -10.40 -14.35 8.83
N LYS A 214 -9.39 -15.02 9.40
CA LYS A 214 -8.09 -15.20 8.74
C LYS A 214 -8.26 -16.20 7.59
N LEU A 215 -7.40 -16.12 6.58
CA LEU A 215 -7.42 -17.08 5.47
C LEU A 215 -7.34 -18.53 5.96
N ALA A 216 -6.49 -18.79 6.97
CA ALA A 216 -6.32 -20.12 7.58
C ALA A 216 -7.60 -20.64 8.26
N ASP A 217 -8.45 -19.73 8.74
CA ASP A 217 -9.65 -20.04 9.52
C ASP A 217 -10.90 -20.24 8.64
N ILE A 218 -10.83 -19.92 7.34
CA ILE A 218 -11.94 -20.16 6.41
C ILE A 218 -12.14 -21.67 6.29
N PRO A 219 -13.35 -22.22 6.55
CA PRO A 219 -13.60 -23.66 6.38
C PRO A 219 -13.39 -24.11 4.94
N ASN A 220 -12.86 -25.31 4.73
CA ASN A 220 -12.64 -25.84 3.37
C ASN A 220 -13.92 -25.87 2.52
N ALA A 221 -15.08 -26.09 3.15
CA ALA A 221 -16.39 -26.07 2.49
C ALA A 221 -16.70 -24.70 1.84
N ASN A 222 -16.20 -23.60 2.41
CA ASN A 222 -16.47 -22.24 1.94
C ASN A 222 -15.31 -21.68 1.08
N LEU A 223 -14.17 -22.36 1.02
CA LEU A 223 -12.99 -21.85 0.30
C LEU A 223 -13.23 -21.71 -1.21
N LEU A 224 -14.02 -22.60 -1.80
CA LEU A 224 -14.36 -22.54 -3.23
C LEU A 224 -15.15 -21.28 -3.56
N GLU A 225 -16.19 -20.97 -2.78
CA GLU A 225 -17.01 -19.76 -2.98
C GLU A 225 -16.20 -18.47 -2.78
N VAL A 226 -15.32 -18.46 -1.77
CA VAL A 226 -14.42 -17.32 -1.53
C VAL A 226 -13.43 -17.16 -2.68
N LEU A 227 -12.86 -18.26 -3.17
CA LEU A 227 -11.95 -18.27 -4.31
C LEU A 227 -12.65 -17.73 -5.56
N ASP A 228 -13.84 -18.23 -5.90
CA ASP A 228 -14.62 -17.76 -7.05
C ASP A 228 -14.91 -16.25 -6.97
N SER A 229 -15.23 -15.78 -5.77
CA SER A 229 -15.44 -14.35 -5.51
C SER A 229 -14.17 -13.52 -5.71
N ILE A 230 -13.02 -14.03 -5.27
CA ILE A 230 -11.72 -13.38 -5.49
C ILE A 230 -11.35 -13.36 -6.96
N LEU A 231 -11.57 -14.45 -7.70
CA LEU A 231 -11.30 -14.52 -9.13
C LEU A 231 -12.19 -13.55 -9.93
N TYR A 232 -13.45 -13.41 -9.54
CA TYR A 232 -14.33 -12.41 -10.15
C TYR A 232 -13.83 -10.98 -9.90
N MET A 233 -13.55 -10.63 -8.64
CA MET A 233 -13.00 -9.30 -8.29
C MET A 233 -11.66 -9.03 -8.99
N LEU A 234 -10.84 -10.07 -9.18
CA LEU A 234 -9.58 -9.99 -9.92
C LEU A 234 -9.81 -9.60 -11.38
N ASN A 235 -10.83 -10.16 -12.05
CA ASN A 235 -11.12 -9.83 -13.45
C ASN A 235 -11.58 -8.37 -13.61
N LEU A 236 -12.46 -7.88 -12.72
CA LEU A 236 -12.88 -6.48 -12.71
C LEU A 236 -11.69 -5.53 -12.56
N MET A 237 -10.75 -5.88 -11.68
CA MET A 237 -9.53 -5.09 -11.46
C MET A 237 -8.58 -5.12 -12.66
N ILE A 238 -8.49 -6.25 -13.38
CA ILE A 238 -7.69 -6.36 -14.60
C ILE A 238 -8.23 -5.44 -15.69
N GLU A 239 -9.55 -5.42 -15.90
CA GLU A 239 -10.21 -4.54 -16.88
C GLU A 239 -9.95 -3.06 -16.55
N LEU A 240 -10.19 -2.66 -15.30
CA LEU A 240 -9.89 -1.30 -14.83
C LEU A 240 -8.41 -0.94 -15.02
N ARG A 241 -7.49 -1.88 -14.74
CA ARG A 241 -6.05 -1.68 -14.94
C ARG A 241 -5.70 -1.48 -16.40
N ASP A 242 -6.26 -2.29 -17.29
CA ASP A 242 -5.96 -2.25 -18.73
C ASP A 242 -6.35 -0.89 -19.33
N LEU A 243 -7.56 -0.40 -19.05
CA LEU A 243 -7.98 0.93 -19.48
C LEU A 243 -7.13 2.04 -18.85
N THR A 244 -6.85 1.96 -17.55
CA THR A 244 -6.01 2.95 -16.85
C THR A 244 -4.59 3.00 -17.46
N GLN A 245 -4.04 1.85 -17.84
CA GLN A 245 -2.74 1.73 -18.48
C GLN A 245 -2.74 2.31 -19.90
N GLU A 246 -3.80 2.07 -20.67
CA GLU A 246 -3.98 2.69 -21.98
C GLU A 246 -3.97 4.22 -21.86
N PHE A 247 -4.73 4.75 -20.91
CA PHE A 247 -4.78 6.19 -20.68
C PHE A 247 -3.43 6.76 -20.21
N ASP A 248 -2.73 6.08 -19.29
CA ASP A 248 -1.38 6.49 -18.86
C ASP A 248 -0.41 6.56 -20.06
N ASN A 249 -0.43 5.57 -20.94
CA ASN A 249 0.39 5.56 -22.15
C ASN A 249 0.03 6.71 -23.09
N LYS A 250 -1.26 6.98 -23.29
CA LYS A 250 -1.73 8.10 -24.13
C LYS A 250 -1.26 9.45 -23.61
N LEU A 251 -1.33 9.66 -22.29
CA LEU A 251 -0.88 10.89 -21.62
C LEU A 251 0.63 11.08 -21.74
N ARG A 252 1.43 10.00 -21.67
CA ARG A 252 2.88 10.07 -21.90
C ARG A 252 3.22 10.50 -23.31
N ILE A 253 2.55 9.91 -24.30
CA ILE A 253 2.75 10.26 -25.73
C ILE A 253 2.40 11.72 -25.99
N ARG A 254 1.37 12.25 -25.31
CA ARG A 254 0.96 13.66 -25.41
C ARG A 254 1.64 14.58 -24.40
N GLU A 255 2.66 14.09 -23.69
CA GLU A 255 3.48 14.84 -22.73
C GLU A 255 2.67 15.59 -21.65
N GLU A 256 1.58 15.00 -21.17
CA GLU A 256 0.73 15.55 -20.09
C GLU A 256 1.38 15.32 -18.70
N ASN A 257 2.64 15.76 -18.56
CA ASN A 257 3.53 15.46 -17.43
C ASN A 257 2.99 15.92 -16.07
N ASP A 258 2.21 17.01 -16.05
CA ASP A 258 1.63 17.57 -14.83
C ASP A 258 0.55 16.67 -14.21
N PHE A 259 -0.12 15.87 -15.03
CA PHE A 259 -1.19 14.99 -14.60
C PHE A 259 -0.77 13.51 -14.55
N VAL A 260 -0.03 13.02 -15.55
CA VAL A 260 0.24 11.58 -15.75
C VAL A 260 0.78 10.91 -14.49
N LYS A 261 1.64 11.58 -13.72
CA LYS A 261 2.20 11.07 -12.45
C LYS A 261 1.15 10.65 -11.41
N TYR A 262 -0.04 11.23 -11.45
CA TYR A 262 -1.13 10.85 -10.55
C TYR A 262 -1.83 9.58 -11.01
N LEU A 263 -2.07 9.47 -12.32
CA LEU A 263 -2.63 8.27 -12.92
C LEU A 263 -1.67 7.08 -12.78
N THR A 264 -0.38 7.29 -12.99
CA THR A 264 0.65 6.26 -12.78
C THR A 264 0.64 5.71 -11.35
N LYS A 265 0.44 6.57 -10.34
CA LYS A 265 0.36 6.11 -8.94
C LYS A 265 -0.87 5.24 -8.70
N PHE A 266 -2.01 5.64 -9.27
CA PHE A 266 -3.23 4.84 -9.20
C PHE A 266 -3.06 3.50 -9.90
N LEU A 267 -2.48 3.49 -11.10
CA LEU A 267 -2.15 2.28 -11.84
C LEU A 267 -1.25 1.33 -11.04
N LYS A 268 -0.25 1.85 -10.33
CA LYS A 268 0.57 1.03 -9.41
C LYS A 268 -0.27 0.40 -8.30
N ASP A 269 -1.18 1.16 -7.68
CA ASP A 269 -2.08 0.61 -6.65
C ASP A 269 -3.01 -0.49 -7.21
N LEU A 270 -3.47 -0.36 -8.47
CA LEU A 270 -4.26 -1.39 -9.15
C LEU A 270 -3.45 -2.67 -9.36
N ILE A 271 -2.21 -2.53 -9.86
CA ILE A 271 -1.29 -3.65 -10.07
C ILE A 271 -1.03 -4.38 -8.75
N ASP A 272 -0.71 -3.66 -7.67
CA ASP A 272 -0.48 -4.24 -6.35
C ASP A 272 -1.70 -5.02 -5.84
N GLY A 273 -2.91 -4.49 -6.02
CA GLY A 273 -4.15 -5.16 -5.62
C GLY A 273 -4.45 -6.42 -6.42
N ILE A 274 -4.27 -6.37 -7.75
CA ILE A 274 -4.36 -7.55 -8.63
C ILE A 274 -3.41 -8.65 -8.15
N ARG A 275 -2.18 -8.27 -7.81
CA ARG A 275 -1.13 -9.20 -7.38
C ARG A 275 -1.40 -9.78 -6.01
N TYR A 276 -1.91 -8.98 -5.09
CA TYR A 276 -2.38 -9.46 -3.81
C TYR A 276 -3.55 -10.45 -3.96
N MET A 277 -4.54 -10.17 -4.81
CA MET A 277 -5.63 -11.11 -5.06
C MET A 277 -5.16 -12.41 -5.74
N ARG A 278 -4.17 -12.35 -6.64
CA ARG A 278 -3.53 -13.55 -7.19
C ARG A 278 -2.78 -14.35 -6.13
N LYS A 279 -2.11 -13.68 -5.20
CA LYS A 279 -1.47 -14.32 -4.04
C LYS A 279 -2.50 -15.04 -3.17
N LEU A 280 -3.63 -14.39 -2.88
CA LEU A 280 -4.75 -15.02 -2.15
C LEU A 280 -5.31 -16.23 -2.89
N SER A 281 -5.62 -16.10 -4.19
CA SER A 281 -6.19 -17.19 -4.97
C SER A 281 -5.23 -18.38 -5.06
N CYS A 282 -3.93 -18.14 -5.24
CA CYS A 282 -2.91 -19.18 -5.22
C CYS A 282 -2.89 -19.94 -3.89
N MET A 283 -2.85 -19.22 -2.76
CA MET A 283 -2.90 -19.86 -1.43
C MET A 283 -4.17 -20.69 -1.22
N MET A 284 -5.32 -20.20 -1.71
CA MET A 284 -6.58 -20.95 -1.65
C MET A 284 -6.54 -22.21 -2.52
N HIS A 285 -6.06 -22.12 -3.76
CA HIS A 285 -5.91 -23.27 -4.64
C HIS A 285 -5.02 -24.35 -4.02
N LEU A 286 -3.85 -23.98 -3.49
CA LEU A 286 -2.94 -24.92 -2.82
C LEU A 286 -3.62 -25.61 -1.63
N ARG A 287 -4.36 -24.85 -0.82
CA ARG A 287 -5.09 -25.38 0.34
C ARG A 287 -6.23 -26.31 -0.07
N ILE A 288 -7.04 -25.94 -1.07
CA ILE A 288 -8.15 -26.75 -1.60
C ILE A 288 -7.62 -28.06 -2.16
N SER A 289 -6.56 -28.00 -2.97
CA SER A 289 -5.93 -29.15 -3.60
C SER A 289 -5.12 -30.01 -2.62
N LYS A 290 -4.95 -29.56 -1.37
CA LYS A 290 -4.03 -30.15 -0.38
C LYS A 290 -2.63 -30.35 -0.95
N TYR A 291 -2.21 -29.46 -1.84
CA TYR A 291 -0.92 -29.55 -2.50
C TYR A 291 0.15 -28.98 -1.57
N ALA A 292 0.91 -29.89 -0.95
CA ALA A 292 2.12 -29.51 -0.23
C ALA A 292 3.22 -29.26 -1.27
N ILE A 293 3.75 -28.04 -1.31
CA ILE A 293 5.06 -27.81 -1.95
C ILE A 293 6.04 -28.56 -1.07
N CYS A 294 6.51 -29.73 -1.53
CA CYS A 294 7.31 -30.67 -0.75
C CYS A 294 8.36 -29.96 0.11
N THR A 295 8.20 -30.03 1.43
CA THR A 295 9.28 -29.78 2.38
C THR A 295 10.17 -31.02 2.39
N SER A 296 11.20 -31.03 1.57
CA SER A 296 12.37 -31.90 1.74
C SER A 296 13.34 -31.29 2.74
#